data_AF-A0A956DHF7-F1
#
_entry.id   AF-A0A956DHF7-F1
#
_cell.length_a   1.000
_cell.length_b   1.000
_cell.length_c   1.000
_cell.angle_alpha   90.00
_cell.angle_beta   90.00
_cell.angle_gamma   90.00
#
_symmetry.space_group_name_H-M   'P 1'
#
loop_
_entity.id
_entity.type
_entity.pdbx_description
1 polymer ?
#
loop_
_entity_poly.entity_id
_entity_poly.type
_entity_poly.pdbx_seq_one_letter_code
_entity_poly.pdbx_strand_id
1 'polypeptide(L)'
;MQSWQSQGLGIVAVTLLLDAQNEGPPTVEGALNWKNAYGLNSVYVAADPQFSMVPGNSVGTPQLTIIDPRTMQVVLLQEGWGGSHPPQLVQLAQQNQ
;
A
#
# COMPACT_ATOMS: atom_id res chain seq x y z
N MET A 1 9.66 -2.69 -18.68
CA MET A 1 9.86 -2.39 -17.24
C MET A 1 10.11 -3.70 -16.53
N GLN A 2 11.25 -3.84 -15.82
CA GLN A 2 11.44 -4.98 -14.93
C GLN A 2 10.49 -4.82 -13.73
N SER A 3 9.70 -5.85 -13.42
CA SER A 3 8.87 -5.88 -12.22
C SER A 3 9.72 -6.30 -11.02
N TRP A 4 9.36 -5.89 -9.79
CA TRP A 4 10.02 -6.38 -8.57
C TRP A 4 10.00 -7.90 -8.46
N GLN A 5 8.93 -8.52 -8.97
CA GLN A 5 8.82 -9.96 -9.10
C GLN A 5 9.93 -10.55 -9.99
N SER A 6 10.23 -9.92 -11.13
CA SER A 6 11.32 -10.37 -12.02
C SER A 6 12.72 -10.22 -11.41
N GLN A 7 12.86 -9.43 -10.34
CA GLN A 7 14.10 -9.25 -9.58
C GLN A 7 14.17 -10.14 -8.33
N GLY A 8 13.16 -10.97 -8.06
CA GLY A 8 13.13 -11.87 -6.89
C GLY A 8 13.06 -11.16 -5.55
N LEU A 9 12.63 -9.90 -5.50
CA LEU A 9 12.70 -9.05 -4.31
C LEU A 9 11.63 -9.35 -3.24
N GLY A 10 10.70 -10.26 -3.49
CA GLY A 10 9.67 -10.66 -2.50
C GLY A 10 8.74 -9.54 -2.03
N ILE A 11 8.71 -8.39 -2.73
CA ILE A 11 7.89 -7.23 -2.36
C ILE A 11 6.41 -7.54 -2.62
N VAL A 12 5.56 -7.29 -1.61
CA VAL A 12 4.09 -7.41 -1.70
C VAL A 12 3.46 -6.02 -1.56
N ALA A 13 2.61 -5.64 -2.52
CA ALA A 13 1.85 -4.41 -2.49
C ALA A 13 0.41 -4.66 -2.06
N VAL A 14 -0.04 -3.92 -1.04
CA VAL A 14 -1.43 -3.92 -0.55
C VAL A 14 -1.98 -2.50 -0.68
N THR A 15 -3.13 -2.35 -1.34
CA THR A 15 -3.87 -1.09 -1.41
C THR A 15 -4.95 -1.09 -0.35
N LEU A 16 -4.84 -0.18 0.62
CA LEU A 16 -5.86 0.05 1.63
C LEU A 16 -6.84 1.10 1.11
N LEU A 17 -8.13 0.75 1.09
CA LEU A 17 -9.21 1.69 0.81
C LEU A 17 -9.73 2.23 2.14
N LEU A 18 -9.81 3.54 2.21
CA LEU A 18 -10.22 4.29 3.38
C LEU A 18 -11.58 4.96 3.12
N ASP A 19 -12.24 5.36 4.20
CA ASP A 19 -13.52 6.06 4.13
C ASP A 19 -13.39 7.41 3.43
N ALA A 20 -14.17 7.58 2.36
CA ALA A 20 -14.38 8.86 1.72
C ALA A 20 -15.62 9.48 2.37
N GLN A 21 -15.48 10.69 2.92
CA GLN A 21 -16.52 11.39 3.70
C GLN A 21 -17.94 11.42 3.10
N ASN A 22 -18.11 11.11 1.80
CA ASN A 22 -19.35 11.21 1.05
C ASN A 22 -19.90 9.89 0.47
N GLU A 23 -19.18 8.77 0.58
CA GLU A 23 -19.60 7.49 -0.05
C GLU A 23 -19.85 6.36 0.96
N GLY A 24 -19.64 6.64 2.25
CA GLY A 24 -19.78 5.68 3.33
C GLY A 24 -18.53 4.81 3.51
N PRO A 25 -18.49 4.00 4.59
CA PRO A 25 -17.31 3.24 4.95
C PRO A 25 -16.94 2.23 3.86
N PRO A 26 -15.64 2.04 3.57
CA PRO A 26 -15.19 1.10 2.57
C PRO A 26 -15.61 -0.32 2.96
N THR A 27 -16.02 -1.10 1.97
CA THR A 27 -16.35 -2.52 2.12
C THR A 27 -15.39 -3.37 1.31
N VAL A 28 -15.25 -4.64 1.68
CA VAL A 28 -14.46 -5.61 0.90
C VAL A 28 -15.00 -5.73 -0.53
N GLU A 29 -16.32 -5.73 -0.71
CA GLU A 29 -16.95 -5.73 -2.03
C GLU A 29 -16.61 -4.48 -2.82
N GLY A 30 -16.70 -3.28 -2.21
CA GLY A 30 -16.32 -2.02 -2.86
C GLY A 30 -14.85 -2.01 -3.30
N ALA A 31 -13.95 -2.51 -2.45
CA ALA A 31 -12.53 -2.65 -2.78
C ALA A 31 -12.29 -3.61 -3.96
N LEU A 32 -12.98 -4.75 -3.99
CA LEU A 32 -12.91 -5.70 -5.12
C LEU A 32 -13.48 -5.09 -6.41
N ASN A 33 -14.61 -4.39 -6.33
CA ASN A 33 -15.21 -3.72 -7.47
C ASN A 33 -14.29 -2.64 -8.03
N TRP A 34 -13.67 -1.82 -7.18
CA TRP A 34 -12.66 -0.84 -7.58
C TRP A 34 -11.46 -1.52 -8.28
N LYS A 35 -10.90 -2.57 -7.66
CA LYS A 35 -9.79 -3.34 -8.24
C LYS A 35 -10.13 -3.85 -9.65
N ASN A 36 -11.33 -4.40 -9.82
CA ASN A 36 -11.81 -4.95 -11.08
C ASN A 36 -12.07 -3.86 -12.13
N ALA A 37 -12.67 -2.73 -11.73
CA ALA A 37 -12.97 -1.61 -12.63
C ALA A 37 -11.71 -1.02 -13.29
N TYR A 38 -10.57 -1.04 -12.59
CA TYR A 38 -9.29 -0.57 -13.11
C TYR A 38 -8.38 -1.69 -13.65
N GLY A 39 -8.86 -2.94 -13.71
CA GLY A 39 -8.08 -4.07 -14.24
C GLY A 39 -6.81 -4.41 -13.43
N LEU A 40 -6.80 -4.11 -12.13
CA LEU A 40 -5.63 -4.26 -11.26
C LEU A 40 -5.48 -5.70 -10.77
N ASN A 41 -5.01 -6.61 -11.63
CA ASN A 41 -5.02 -8.04 -11.31
C ASN A 41 -3.98 -8.47 -10.27
N SER A 42 -2.87 -7.73 -10.13
CA SER A 42 -1.71 -8.11 -9.32
C SER A 42 -1.65 -7.46 -7.93
N VAL A 43 -2.66 -6.69 -7.53
CA VAL A 43 -2.68 -5.98 -6.25
C VAL A 43 -3.61 -6.67 -5.26
N TYR A 44 -3.20 -6.74 -4.00
CA TYR A 44 -4.11 -7.04 -2.91
C TYR A 44 -4.82 -5.75 -2.50
N VAL A 45 -6.11 -5.85 -2.20
CA VAL A 45 -6.91 -4.72 -1.71
C VAL A 45 -7.51 -5.09 -0.37
N ALA A 46 -7.60 -4.12 0.54
CA ALA A 46 -8.33 -4.25 1.80
C ALA A 46 -9.16 -3.01 2.07
N ALA A 47 -10.25 -3.17 2.83
CA ALA A 47 -11.07 -2.07 3.30
C ALA A 47 -10.77 -1.82 4.78
N ASP A 48 -10.39 -0.59 5.12
CA ASP A 48 -10.05 -0.18 6.49
C ASP A 48 -10.91 1.02 6.93
N PRO A 49 -12.19 0.78 7.27
CA PRO A 49 -13.14 1.85 7.58
C PRO A 49 -12.86 2.58 8.90
N GLN A 50 -11.92 2.06 9.71
CA GLN A 50 -11.56 2.64 11.01
C GLN A 50 -10.14 3.19 11.01
N PHE A 51 -9.47 3.23 9.84
CA PHE A 51 -8.09 3.69 9.71
C PHE A 51 -7.11 2.95 10.64
N SER A 52 -7.44 1.71 11.00
CA SER A 52 -6.73 0.88 11.99
C SER A 52 -5.37 0.39 11.48
N MET A 53 -5.19 0.35 10.17
CA MET A 53 -3.97 -0.10 9.49
C MET A 53 -3.14 1.08 8.95
N VAL A 54 -3.59 2.32 9.17
CA VAL A 54 -2.86 3.52 8.75
C VAL A 54 -1.93 3.97 9.87
N PRO A 55 -0.61 3.82 9.73
CA PRO A 55 0.32 4.28 10.75
C PRO A 55 0.46 5.81 10.72
N GLY A 56 0.66 6.41 11.90
CA GLY A 56 0.81 7.85 12.08
C GLY A 56 -0.33 8.47 12.90
N ASN A 57 -0.26 9.80 13.07
CA ASN A 57 -1.30 10.58 13.79
C ASN A 57 -2.25 11.30 12.82
N SER A 58 -1.96 11.28 11.52
CA SER A 58 -2.75 11.88 10.44
C SER A 58 -2.97 10.86 9.34
N VAL A 59 -4.06 11.04 8.60
CA VAL A 59 -4.38 10.25 7.41
C VAL A 59 -4.45 11.21 6.22
N GLY A 60 -3.39 11.25 5.43
CA GLY A 60 -3.32 12.02 4.18
C GLY A 60 -3.33 11.08 2.97
N THR A 61 -4.42 11.03 2.21
CA THR A 61 -4.49 10.22 0.98
C THR A 61 -4.05 11.02 -0.26
N PRO A 62 -3.32 10.41 -1.22
CA PRO A 62 -2.77 9.06 -1.18
C PRO A 62 -1.59 8.96 -0.19
N GLN A 63 -1.46 7.82 0.50
CA GLN A 63 -0.37 7.54 1.44
C GLN A 63 0.41 6.31 1.00
N LEU A 64 1.74 6.37 1.09
CA LEU A 64 2.63 5.22 0.93
C LEU A 64 3.27 4.89 2.28
N THR A 65 3.17 3.62 2.66
CA THR A 65 3.83 3.07 3.85
C THR A 65 4.71 1.90 3.42
N ILE A 66 5.97 1.90 3.86
CA ILE A 66 6.87 0.75 3.72
C ILE A 66 7.03 0.12 5.09
N ILE A 67 6.73 -1.17 5.18
CA ILE A 67 6.84 -1.96 6.42
C ILE A 67 7.85 -3.06 6.19
N ASP A 68 8.77 -3.25 7.13
CA ASP A 68 9.62 -4.44 7.17
C ASP A 68 8.83 -5.61 7.74
N PRO A 69 8.54 -6.67 6.96
CA PRO A 69 7.73 -7.79 7.43
C PRO A 69 8.42 -8.64 8.51
N ARG A 70 9.75 -8.54 8.67
CA ARG A 70 10.49 -9.31 9.68
C ARG A 70 10.38 -8.70 11.07
N THR A 71 10.29 -7.37 11.15
CA THR A 71 10.22 -6.62 12.41
C THR A 71 8.86 -5.99 12.66
N MET A 72 7.99 -5.96 11.64
CA MET A 72 6.71 -5.25 11.62
C MET A 72 6.83 -3.75 11.91
N GLN A 73 8.00 -3.16 11.62
CA GLN A 73 8.26 -1.74 11.81
C GLN A 73 8.01 -0.95 10.52
N VAL A 74 7.51 0.28 10.68
CA VAL A 74 7.38 1.24 9.58
C VAL A 74 8.76 1.80 9.25
N VAL A 75 9.22 1.55 8.03
CA VAL A 75 10.51 2.03 7.49
C VAL A 75 10.34 3.39 6.82
N LEU A 76 9.19 3.61 6.19
CA LEU A 76 8.86 4.87 5.53
C LEU A 76 7.37 5.15 5.63
N LEU A 77 7.03 6.40 5.92
CA LEU A 77 5.69 6.96 5.80
C LEU A 77 5.79 8.19 4.89
N GLN A 78 5.00 8.23 3.83
CA GLN A 78 4.97 9.35 2.90
C GLN A 78 3.51 9.65 2.51
N GLU A 79 3.06 10.87 2.79
CA GLU A 79 1.80 11.39 2.28
C GLU A 79 2.02 12.06 0.91
N GLY A 80 1.05 11.93 0.02
CA GLY A 80 1.09 12.47 -1.34
C GLY A 80 2.03 11.74 -2.30
N TRP A 81 2.19 12.32 -3.49
CA TRP A 81 3.06 11.77 -4.55
C TRP A 81 4.41 12.49 -4.58
N GLY A 82 5.48 11.76 -4.25
CA GLY A 82 6.86 12.24 -4.27
C GLY A 82 7.59 12.14 -5.61
N GLY A 83 6.92 11.67 -6.69
CA GLY A 83 7.51 11.57 -8.03
C GLY A 83 8.07 10.19 -8.40
N SER A 84 9.03 9.68 -7.64
CA SER A 84 9.68 8.38 -7.90
C SER A 84 9.37 7.36 -6.80
N HIS A 85 9.46 6.07 -7.14
CA HIS A 85 9.38 5.01 -6.13
C HIS A 85 10.51 5.19 -5.11
N PRO A 86 10.24 5.17 -3.80
CA PRO A 86 11.26 5.45 -2.80
C PRO A 86 12.38 4.41 -2.86
N PRO A 87 13.67 4.81 -2.95
CA PRO A 87 14.80 3.87 -2.98
C PRO A 87 14.83 2.94 -1.75
N GLN A 88 14.27 3.38 -0.63
CA GLN A 88 14.13 2.63 0.61
C GLN A 88 13.41 1.29 0.42
N LEU A 89 12.44 1.20 -0.50
CA LEU A 89 11.70 -0.04 -0.76
C LEU A 89 12.61 -1.14 -1.32
N VAL A 90 13.39 -0.80 -2.36
CA VAL A 90 14.28 -1.76 -3.03
C VAL A 90 15.46 -2.10 -2.12
N GLN A 91 16.00 -1.11 -1.40
CA GLN A 91 17.09 -1.33 -0.44
C GLN A 91 16.67 -2.28 0.68
N LEU A 92 15.49 -2.08 1.27
CA LEU A 92 14.94 -2.97 2.30
C LEU A 92 14.77 -4.40 1.77
N ALA A 93 14.24 -4.54 0.56
CA ALA A 93 14.06 -5.85 -0.06
C ALA A 93 15.39 -6.58 -0.30
N GLN A 94 16.44 -5.86 -0.71
CA GLN A 94 17.78 -6.43 -0.90
C GLN A 94 18.45 -6.83 0.42
N GLN A 95 18.24 -6.06 1.49
CA GLN A 95 18.70 -6.43 2.84
C GLN A 95 17.99 -7.67 3.37
N ASN A 96 16.77 -7.92 2.88
CA ASN A 96 15.90 -9.00 3.29
C ASN A 96 15.94 -10.25 2.38
N GLN A 97 16.97 -10.43 1.57
CA GLN A 97 17.30 -11.76 1.05
C GLN A 97 17.75 -12.70 2.19
#